data_AF-A0A3D5Q3A3-F1
#
_entry.id   AF-A0A3D5Q3A3-F1
#
_cell.length_a   1.000
_cell.length_b   1.000
_cell.length_c   1.000
_cell.angle_alpha   90.00
_cell.angle_beta   90.00
_cell.angle_gamma   90.00
#
_symmetry.space_group_name_H-M   'P 1'
#
loop_
_entity.id
_entity.type
_entity.pdbx_description
1 polymer ?
#
loop_
_entity_poly.entity_id
_entity_poly.type
_entity_poly.pdbx_seq_one_letter_code
_entity_poly.pdbx_strand_id
1 'polypeptide(L)'
;MKVAILSRNKHLYSTHRLMEESVNRGHEVQVIDCLHCSMNITSADPGIHYHEEVLENFDVVIPRIGASVTFYGTAVLRQFEMMGVFPVNESVAITRSRDKLRSLQLLARKGVGMPVTGFANKPDNVPELLDMVGGAPVVIKLLQGTQGIGVVLAETRKAAESVIEAFMGLKADILVQEFIKEAGGADIRCFVIGDKVIAAMKRQGAEG
;
A
#
# COMPACT_ATOMS: atom_id res chain seq x y z
N MET A 1 -27.85 -0.66 6.19
CA MET A 1 -26.68 0.24 6.25
C MET A 1 -26.46 0.84 4.88
N LYS A 2 -25.97 2.07 4.83
CA LYS A 2 -25.51 2.76 3.62
C LYS A 2 -23.98 2.74 3.57
N VAL A 3 -23.44 2.17 2.50
CA VAL A 3 -22.00 1.88 2.32
C VAL A 3 -21.43 2.73 1.20
N ALA A 4 -20.38 3.49 1.50
CA ALA A 4 -19.57 4.18 0.51
C ALA A 4 -18.41 3.27 0.08
N ILE A 5 -18.18 3.11 -1.23
CA ILE A 5 -16.97 2.46 -1.75
C ILE A 5 -16.14 3.52 -2.47
N LEU A 6 -15.01 3.94 -1.89
CA LEU A 6 -14.12 4.92 -2.55
C LEU A 6 -13.29 4.22 -3.63
N SER A 7 -13.68 4.34 -4.89
CA SER A 7 -13.00 3.69 -6.02
C SER A 7 -13.10 4.55 -7.26
N ARG A 8 -11.97 4.71 -7.97
CA ARG A 8 -11.92 5.43 -9.25
C ARG A 8 -12.58 4.70 -10.42
N ASN A 9 -12.82 3.40 -10.28
CA ASN A 9 -13.40 2.59 -11.34
C ASN A 9 -14.32 1.53 -10.73
N LYS A 10 -15.62 1.63 -11.04
CA LYS A 10 -16.66 0.69 -10.58
C LYS A 10 -16.62 -0.67 -11.31
N HIS A 11 -15.99 -0.73 -12.48
CA HIS A 11 -15.90 -1.92 -13.31
C HIS A 11 -14.72 -2.84 -12.93
N LEU A 12 -13.85 -2.43 -12.00
CA LEU A 12 -12.82 -3.30 -11.47
C LEU A 12 -13.46 -4.46 -10.70
N TYR A 13 -12.97 -5.68 -10.93
CA TYR A 13 -13.50 -6.89 -10.30
C TYR A 13 -13.72 -6.74 -8.78
N SER A 14 -12.72 -6.25 -8.04
CA SER A 14 -12.85 -6.10 -6.59
C SER A 14 -13.93 -5.10 -6.18
N THR A 15 -14.08 -4.00 -6.91
CA THR A 15 -15.08 -2.97 -6.63
C THR A 15 -16.48 -3.48 -6.95
N HIS A 16 -16.62 -4.14 -8.11
CA HIS A 16 -17.86 -4.79 -8.51
C HIS A 16 -18.31 -5.85 -7.49
N ARG A 17 -17.41 -6.75 -7.07
CA ARG A 17 -17.73 -7.80 -6.08
C ARG A 17 -18.12 -7.22 -4.73
N LEU A 18 -17.45 -6.16 -4.26
CA LEU A 18 -17.84 -5.48 -3.02
C LEU A 18 -19.24 -4.88 -3.11
N MET A 19 -19.56 -4.24 -4.23
CA MET A 19 -20.88 -3.67 -4.47
C MET A 19 -21.95 -4.76 -4.52
N GLU A 20 -21.75 -5.79 -5.32
CA GLU A 20 -22.65 -6.93 -5.49
C GLU A 20 -22.94 -7.63 -4.14
N GLU A 21 -21.90 -7.98 -3.39
CA GLU A 21 -22.08 -8.67 -2.11
C GLU A 21 -22.68 -7.78 -1.00
N SER A 22 -22.47 -6.47 -1.07
CA SER A 22 -23.12 -5.53 -0.16
C SER A 22 -24.62 -5.43 -0.45
N VAL A 23 -25.02 -5.39 -1.72
CA VAL A 23 -26.44 -5.43 -2.13
C VAL A 23 -27.07 -6.77 -1.76
N ASN A 24 -26.39 -7.90 -2.00
CA ASN A 24 -26.88 -9.23 -1.62
C ASN A 24 -27.12 -9.37 -0.10
N ARG A 25 -26.42 -8.57 0.71
CA ARG A 25 -26.60 -8.49 2.17
C ARG A 25 -27.63 -7.45 2.62
N GLY A 26 -28.34 -6.82 1.69
CA GLY A 26 -29.39 -5.83 1.98
C GLY A 26 -28.83 -4.47 2.40
N HIS A 27 -27.66 -4.08 1.90
CA HIS A 27 -27.09 -2.76 2.13
C HIS A 27 -27.28 -1.86 0.91
N GLU A 28 -27.47 -0.57 1.16
CA GLU A 28 -27.40 0.46 0.13
C GLU A 28 -25.93 0.76 -0.17
N VAL A 29 -25.56 0.91 -1.43
CA VAL A 29 -24.16 1.05 -1.83
C VAL A 29 -24.01 2.17 -2.85
N GLN A 30 -23.02 3.03 -2.62
CA GLN A 30 -22.61 4.06 -3.58
C GLN A 30 -21.11 3.96 -3.84
N VAL A 31 -20.72 3.80 -5.10
CA VAL A 31 -19.31 3.88 -5.52
C VAL A 31 -18.98 5.33 -5.82
N ILE A 32 -17.95 5.86 -5.15
CA ILE A 32 -17.60 7.27 -5.16
C ILE A 32 -16.15 7.40 -5.63
N ASP A 33 -15.91 8.15 -6.71
CA ASP A 33 -14.55 8.54 -7.09
C ASP A 33 -14.09 9.71 -6.19
N CYS A 34 -13.08 9.43 -5.36
CA CYS A 34 -12.49 10.43 -4.48
C CYS A 34 -12.00 11.69 -5.22
N LEU A 35 -11.64 11.63 -6.51
CA LEU A 35 -11.17 12.79 -7.28
C LEU A 35 -12.29 13.74 -7.69
N HIS A 36 -13.54 13.29 -7.66
CA HIS A 36 -14.71 14.13 -7.90
C HIS A 36 -15.36 14.62 -6.59
N CYS A 37 -14.72 14.36 -5.46
CA CYS A 37 -15.15 14.88 -4.17
C CYS A 37 -14.54 16.26 -3.90
N SER A 38 -15.32 17.18 -3.35
CA SER A 38 -14.85 18.37 -2.65
C SER A 38 -15.31 18.32 -1.19
N MET A 39 -14.62 19.04 -0.30
CA MET A 39 -14.85 18.95 1.15
C MET A 39 -15.07 20.34 1.75
N ASN A 40 -16.10 20.48 2.57
CA ASN A 40 -16.18 21.55 3.55
C ASN A 40 -15.51 21.04 4.84
N ILE A 41 -14.39 21.66 5.24
CA ILE A 41 -13.61 21.26 6.42
C ILE A 41 -13.93 22.10 7.65
N THR A 42 -14.90 23.03 7.54
CA THR A 42 -15.29 23.87 8.67
C THR A 42 -16.02 23.05 9.72
N SER A 43 -15.79 23.35 11.00
CA SER A 43 -16.36 22.58 12.11
C SER A 43 -17.87 22.72 12.24
N ALA A 44 -18.46 23.77 11.67
CA ALA A 44 -19.90 24.03 11.73
C ALA A 44 -20.70 23.16 10.75
N ASP A 45 -20.08 22.80 9.63
CA ASP A 45 -20.72 22.06 8.54
C ASP A 45 -19.69 21.18 7.80
N PRO A 46 -19.09 20.18 8.48
CA PRO A 46 -18.15 19.29 7.84
C PRO A 46 -18.89 18.38 6.85
N GLY A 47 -18.54 18.45 5.58
CA GLY A 47 -19.27 17.76 4.53
C GLY A 47 -18.40 17.34 3.36
N ILE A 48 -18.89 16.37 2.59
CA ILE A 48 -18.28 15.94 1.32
C ILE A 48 -19.33 16.13 0.23
N HIS A 49 -18.97 16.87 -0.81
CA HIS A 49 -19.77 17.01 -2.01
C HIS A 49 -19.23 16.08 -3.08
N TYR A 50 -20.11 15.39 -3.78
CA TYR A 50 -19.78 14.56 -4.92
C TYR A 50 -20.68 14.96 -6.09
N HIS A 51 -20.08 15.62 -7.08
CA HIS A 51 -20.84 16.34 -8.10
C HIS A 51 -21.79 17.38 -7.47
N GLU A 52 -23.10 17.26 -7.73
CA GLU A 52 -24.13 18.18 -7.23
C GLU A 52 -24.77 17.69 -5.92
N GLU A 53 -24.32 16.55 -5.38
CA GLU A 53 -24.91 15.92 -4.20
C GLU A 53 -24.01 16.08 -2.97
N VAL A 54 -24.63 16.33 -1.81
CA VAL A 54 -23.97 16.19 -0.51
C VAL A 54 -24.02 14.73 -0.09
N LEU A 55 -22.87 14.17 0.27
CA LEU A 55 -22.76 12.79 0.70
C LEU A 55 -23.12 12.68 2.18
N GLU A 56 -24.34 12.20 2.45
CA GLU A 56 -24.88 12.10 3.80
C GLU A 56 -25.27 10.65 4.18
N ASN A 57 -25.35 10.42 5.50
CA ASN A 57 -25.94 9.23 6.11
C ASN A 57 -25.25 7.90 5.73
N PHE A 58 -23.92 7.91 5.53
CA PHE A 58 -23.14 6.68 5.37
C PHE A 58 -22.78 6.08 6.73
N ASP A 59 -22.99 4.78 6.88
CA ASP A 59 -22.57 4.05 8.08
C ASP A 59 -21.10 3.59 7.97
N VAL A 60 -20.71 3.19 6.75
CA VAL A 60 -19.41 2.55 6.47
C VAL A 60 -18.80 3.10 5.19
N VAL A 61 -17.47 3.28 5.18
CA VAL A 61 -16.69 3.61 3.99
C VAL A 61 -15.60 2.55 3.74
N ILE A 62 -15.59 1.97 2.53
CA ILE A 62 -14.62 0.97 2.08
C ILE A 62 -13.66 1.62 1.07
N PRO A 63 -12.49 2.12 1.50
CA PRO A 63 -11.51 2.69 0.60
C PRO A 63 -10.80 1.66 -0.31
N ARG A 64 -10.95 1.86 -1.62
CA ARG A 64 -10.20 1.21 -2.70
C ARG A 64 -9.28 2.23 -3.39
N ILE A 65 -8.48 2.93 -2.59
CA ILE A 65 -7.65 4.06 -3.02
C ILE A 65 -6.41 3.57 -3.78
N GLY A 66 -6.31 3.96 -5.05
CA GLY A 66 -5.15 3.71 -5.90
C GLY A 66 -3.91 4.46 -5.40
N ALA A 67 -2.72 3.88 -5.60
CA ALA A 67 -1.48 4.44 -5.08
C ALA A 67 -1.13 5.83 -5.66
N SER A 68 -1.49 6.08 -6.91
CA SER A 68 -1.28 7.37 -7.61
C SER A 68 -2.09 8.53 -7.04
N VAL A 69 -3.12 8.25 -6.24
CA VAL A 69 -4.02 9.26 -5.65
C VAL A 69 -4.06 9.16 -4.13
N THR A 70 -3.04 8.56 -3.51
CA THR A 70 -3.03 8.27 -2.07
C THR A 70 -3.30 9.52 -1.23
N PHE A 71 -2.65 10.65 -1.52
CA PHE A 71 -2.82 11.87 -0.74
C PHE A 71 -4.28 12.34 -0.73
N TYR A 72 -4.86 12.60 -1.89
CA TYR A 72 -6.22 13.12 -1.97
C TYR A 72 -7.27 12.07 -1.56
N GLY A 73 -7.10 10.81 -1.98
CA GLY A 73 -8.02 9.74 -1.60
C GLY A 73 -8.07 9.51 -0.09
N THR A 74 -6.92 9.60 0.60
CA THR A 74 -6.89 9.48 2.07
C THR A 74 -7.35 10.75 2.78
N ALA A 75 -7.29 11.93 2.13
CA ALA A 75 -7.91 13.15 2.64
C ALA A 75 -9.44 13.05 2.64
N VAL A 76 -10.04 12.62 1.52
CA VAL A 76 -11.49 12.38 1.41
C VAL A 76 -11.95 11.30 2.40
N LEU A 77 -11.22 10.18 2.49
CA LEU A 77 -11.50 9.15 3.49
C LEU A 77 -11.44 9.69 4.92
N ARG A 78 -10.45 10.53 5.23
CA ARG A 78 -10.35 11.15 6.56
C ARG A 78 -11.52 12.09 6.83
N GLN A 79 -12.06 12.75 5.81
CA GLN A 79 -13.26 13.56 5.99
C GLN A 79 -14.48 12.69 6.34
N PHE A 80 -14.63 11.51 5.73
CA PHE A 80 -15.64 10.52 6.17
C PHE A 80 -15.43 10.13 7.65
N GLU A 81 -14.19 9.91 8.07
CA GLU A 81 -13.86 9.63 9.48
C GLU A 81 -14.24 10.79 10.41
N MET A 82 -13.98 12.04 10.01
CA MET A 82 -14.37 13.23 10.78
C MET A 82 -15.89 13.41 10.87
N MET A 83 -16.63 12.88 9.90
CA MET A 83 -18.10 12.84 9.89
C MET A 83 -18.68 11.63 10.66
N GLY A 84 -17.83 10.83 11.32
CA GLY A 84 -18.26 9.68 12.13
C GLY A 84 -18.54 8.39 11.33
N VAL A 85 -18.20 8.35 10.05
CA VAL A 85 -18.41 7.17 9.20
C VAL A 85 -17.30 6.14 9.45
N PHE A 86 -17.67 4.87 9.63
CA PHE A 86 -16.73 3.80 9.99
C PHE A 86 -15.84 3.39 8.80
N PRO A 87 -14.50 3.51 8.88
CA PRO A 87 -13.61 3.20 7.75
C PRO A 87 -13.10 1.74 7.75
N VAL A 88 -13.07 1.11 6.57
CA VAL A 88 -12.49 -0.23 6.36
C VAL A 88 -11.50 -0.18 5.20
N ASN A 89 -10.30 0.40 5.35
CA ASN A 89 -9.56 0.69 6.57
C ASN A 89 -9.35 2.20 6.81
N GLU A 90 -8.91 2.57 8.02
CA GLU A 90 -8.55 3.95 8.38
C GLU A 90 -7.52 4.60 7.43
N SER A 91 -7.68 5.89 7.20
CA SER A 91 -6.82 6.75 6.40
C SER A 91 -5.36 6.72 6.88
N VAL A 92 -5.16 6.70 8.20
CA VAL A 92 -3.83 6.63 8.83
C VAL A 92 -3.20 5.25 8.62
N ALA A 93 -3.98 4.17 8.65
CA ALA A 93 -3.47 2.83 8.37
C ALA A 93 -3.05 2.70 6.90
N ILE A 94 -3.85 3.24 5.97
CA ILE A 94 -3.53 3.23 4.53
C ILE A 94 -2.24 3.99 4.27
N THR A 95 -2.12 5.23 4.75
CA THR A 95 -0.91 6.05 4.55
C THR A 95 0.34 5.38 5.13
N ARG A 96 0.25 4.79 6.34
CA ARG A 96 1.36 4.05 6.94
C ARG A 96 1.75 2.82 6.11
N SER A 97 0.77 2.05 5.61
CA SER A 97 1.02 0.84 4.80
C SER A 97 1.66 1.14 3.43
N ARG A 98 1.50 2.36 2.93
CA ARG A 98 2.11 2.83 1.66
C ARG A 98 3.59 3.17 1.83
N ASP A 99 3.98 3.60 3.03
CA ASP A 99 5.38 3.84 3.39
C ASP A 99 6.03 2.51 3.80
N LYS A 100 6.80 1.93 2.87
CA LYS A 100 7.45 0.63 3.07
C LYS A 100 8.47 0.69 4.21
N LEU A 101 9.27 1.76 4.31
CA LEU A 101 10.27 1.90 5.37
C LEU A 101 9.59 1.92 6.73
N ARG A 102 8.61 2.80 6.90
CA ARG A 102 7.87 2.91 8.16
C ARG A 102 7.15 1.62 8.50
N SER A 103 6.52 0.97 7.52
CA SER A 103 5.84 -0.31 7.72
C SER A 103 6.78 -1.40 8.22
N LEU A 104 7.95 -1.54 7.59
CA LEU A 104 8.96 -2.52 7.98
C LEU A 104 9.54 -2.22 9.36
N GLN A 105 9.83 -0.96 9.68
CA GLN A 105 10.27 -0.56 11.02
C GLN A 105 9.24 -0.90 12.11
N LEU A 106 7.94 -0.69 11.83
CA LEU A 106 6.87 -1.04 12.76
C LEU A 106 6.75 -2.56 12.97
N LEU A 107 6.87 -3.34 11.89
CA LEU A 107 6.87 -4.81 11.96
C LEU A 107 8.08 -5.33 12.73
N ALA A 108 9.27 -4.78 12.49
CA ALA A 108 10.51 -5.15 13.15
C ALA A 108 10.45 -4.85 14.65
N ARG A 109 9.94 -3.66 15.02
CA ARG A 109 9.69 -3.28 16.42
C ARG A 109 8.75 -4.26 17.14
N LYS A 110 7.88 -4.96 16.42
CA LYS A 110 6.96 -5.95 16.96
C LYS A 110 7.49 -7.39 16.89
N GLY A 111 8.72 -7.60 16.43
CA GLY A 111 9.35 -8.92 16.35
C GLY A 111 8.79 -9.81 15.24
N VAL A 112 8.17 -9.23 14.21
CA VAL A 112 7.70 -10.00 13.05
C VAL A 112 8.91 -10.42 12.22
N GLY A 113 9.05 -11.74 11.97
CA GLY A 113 10.12 -12.28 11.14
C GLY A 113 10.08 -11.68 9.74
N MET A 114 11.22 -11.17 9.28
CA MET A 114 11.39 -10.54 7.98
C MET A 114 12.81 -10.75 7.46
N PRO A 115 13.04 -10.65 6.14
CA PRO A 115 14.38 -10.69 5.59
C PRO A 115 15.26 -9.60 6.19
N VAL A 116 16.55 -9.88 6.37
CA VAL A 116 17.55 -8.87 6.73
C VAL A 116 17.47 -7.73 5.71
N THR A 117 17.23 -6.52 6.21
CA THR A 117 16.87 -5.36 5.41
C THR A 117 17.73 -4.16 5.79
N GLY A 118 18.47 -3.64 4.82
CA GLY A 118 19.19 -2.38 4.89
C GLY A 118 18.40 -1.28 4.19
N PHE A 119 18.55 -0.04 4.66
CA PHE A 119 17.91 1.13 4.08
C PHE A 119 18.91 2.27 3.92
N ALA A 120 18.89 2.94 2.77
CA ALA A 120 19.76 4.08 2.52
C ALA A 120 19.12 5.10 1.57
N ASN A 121 19.37 6.39 1.82
CA ASN A 121 19.03 7.49 0.89
C ASN A 121 20.24 7.86 0.02
N LYS A 122 21.38 8.11 0.66
CA LYS A 122 22.69 8.34 0.04
C LYS A 122 23.75 7.69 0.93
N PRO A 123 24.02 6.39 0.76
CA PRO A 123 25.06 5.75 1.55
C PRO A 123 26.43 6.32 1.16
N ASP A 124 27.20 6.81 2.12
CA ASP A 124 28.60 7.20 1.90
C ASP A 124 29.48 5.96 1.62
N ASN A 125 29.01 4.78 2.03
CA ASN A 125 29.70 3.51 1.91
C ASN A 125 28.74 2.38 1.48
N VAL A 126 28.59 2.18 0.18
CA VAL A 126 27.77 1.09 -0.39
C VAL A 126 28.25 -0.31 0.04
N PRO A 127 29.57 -0.60 0.06
CA PRO A 127 30.09 -1.84 0.62
C PRO A 127 29.54 -2.19 2.01
N GLU A 128 29.57 -1.22 2.93
CA GLU A 128 29.07 -1.43 4.30
C GLU A 128 27.57 -1.71 4.35
N LEU A 129 26.77 -1.02 3.53
CA LEU A 129 25.34 -1.31 3.39
C LEU A 129 25.07 -2.75 2.93
N LEU A 130 25.90 -3.29 2.03
CA LEU A 130 25.79 -4.68 1.58
C LEU A 130 26.22 -5.66 2.67
N ASP A 131 27.22 -5.31 3.46
CA ASP A 131 27.68 -6.14 4.58
C ASP A 131 26.62 -6.21 5.70
N MET A 132 25.87 -5.12 5.94
CA MET A 132 24.74 -5.11 6.88
C MET A 132 23.64 -6.12 6.54
N VAL A 133 23.48 -6.46 5.26
CA VAL A 133 22.46 -7.42 4.78
C VAL A 133 23.00 -8.81 4.48
N GLY A 134 24.27 -9.09 4.82
CA GLY A 134 24.90 -10.39 4.63
C GLY A 134 25.55 -10.61 3.26
N GLY A 135 25.64 -9.57 2.42
CA GLY A 135 26.24 -9.65 1.09
C GLY A 135 25.31 -10.19 0.00
N ALA A 136 25.81 -10.29 -1.23
CA ALA A 136 25.06 -10.77 -2.39
C ALA A 136 24.83 -12.30 -2.33
N PRO A 137 23.71 -12.82 -2.87
CA PRO A 137 22.70 -12.12 -3.66
C PRO A 137 21.74 -11.25 -2.83
N VAL A 138 21.40 -10.08 -3.36
CA VAL A 138 20.48 -9.12 -2.71
C VAL A 138 19.37 -8.66 -3.65
N VAL A 139 18.23 -8.29 -3.08
CA VAL A 139 17.14 -7.60 -3.77
C VAL A 139 17.19 -6.12 -3.44
N ILE A 140 17.31 -5.27 -4.46
CA ILE A 140 17.34 -3.81 -4.34
C ILE A 140 16.00 -3.25 -4.80
N LYS A 141 15.37 -2.42 -3.97
CA LYS A 141 14.03 -1.87 -4.19
C LYS A 141 14.04 -0.35 -4.08
N LEU A 142 13.48 0.33 -5.08
CA LEU A 142 13.14 1.74 -4.99
C LEU A 142 11.87 1.91 -4.15
N LEU A 143 11.91 2.87 -3.22
CA LEU A 143 10.71 3.18 -2.42
C LEU A 143 9.65 3.89 -3.24
N GLN A 144 10.06 4.74 -4.18
CA GLN A 144 9.19 5.47 -5.08
C GLN A 144 8.78 4.58 -6.25
N GLY A 145 7.48 4.36 -6.41
CA GLY A 145 6.91 3.53 -7.48
C GLY A 145 5.95 2.44 -6.98
N THR A 146 5.05 2.00 -7.86
CA THR A 146 4.10 0.91 -7.62
C THR A 146 4.23 -0.16 -8.69
N GLN A 147 3.76 -1.39 -8.40
CA GLN A 147 3.75 -2.52 -9.34
C GLN A 147 5.13 -3.04 -9.81
N GLY A 148 6.10 -3.18 -8.91
CA GLY A 148 7.34 -3.91 -9.22
C GLY A 148 8.37 -3.16 -10.07
N ILE A 149 8.03 -1.97 -10.59
CA ILE A 149 9.00 -1.06 -11.19
C ILE A 149 9.98 -0.63 -10.09
N GLY A 150 11.27 -0.92 -10.28
CA GLY A 150 12.32 -0.63 -9.33
C GLY A 150 12.62 -1.74 -8.33
N VAL A 151 12.32 -3.01 -8.63
CA VAL A 151 12.85 -4.17 -7.89
C VAL A 151 13.85 -4.89 -8.77
N VAL A 152 15.09 -5.05 -8.29
CA VAL A 152 16.20 -5.67 -9.03
C VAL A 152 16.84 -6.74 -8.16
N LEU A 153 17.06 -7.93 -8.72
CA LEU A 153 17.92 -8.94 -8.11
C LEU A 153 19.36 -8.69 -8.57
N ALA A 154 20.28 -8.52 -7.62
CA ALA A 154 21.70 -8.42 -7.87
C ALA A 154 22.39 -9.68 -7.33
N GLU A 155 22.80 -10.56 -8.25
CA GLU A 155 23.40 -11.86 -7.91
C GLU A 155 24.83 -11.74 -7.36
N THR A 156 25.53 -10.66 -7.70
CA THR A 156 26.91 -10.43 -7.29
C THR A 156 27.04 -9.09 -6.57
N ARG A 157 28.07 -8.98 -5.72
CA ARG A 157 28.36 -7.73 -5.00
C ARG A 157 28.59 -6.56 -5.96
N LYS A 158 29.37 -6.78 -7.03
CA LYS A 158 29.62 -5.76 -8.05
C LYS A 158 28.34 -5.28 -8.74
N ALA A 159 27.44 -6.21 -9.08
CA ALA A 159 26.14 -5.86 -9.65
C ALA A 159 25.30 -5.04 -8.65
N ALA A 160 25.32 -5.42 -7.37
CA ALA A 160 24.59 -4.70 -6.33
C ALA A 160 25.12 -3.27 -6.15
N GLU A 161 26.45 -3.12 -6.08
CA GLU A 161 27.12 -1.81 -6.01
C GLU A 161 26.74 -0.92 -7.20
N SER A 162 26.86 -1.44 -8.43
CA SER A 162 26.49 -0.70 -9.64
C SER A 162 25.03 -0.26 -9.67
N VAL A 163 24.09 -1.11 -9.22
CA VAL A 163 22.67 -0.77 -9.18
C VAL A 163 22.38 0.30 -8.12
N ILE A 164 23.00 0.19 -6.94
CA ILE A 164 22.83 1.18 -5.86
C ILE A 164 23.37 2.55 -6.31
N GLU A 165 24.57 2.59 -6.89
CA GLU A 165 25.17 3.82 -7.42
C GLU A 165 24.31 4.47 -8.51
N ALA A 166 23.76 3.66 -9.43
CA ALA A 166 22.85 4.15 -10.46
C ALA A 166 21.59 4.78 -9.85
N PHE A 167 21.03 4.18 -8.80
CA PHE A 167 19.86 4.71 -8.09
C PHE A 167 20.16 5.95 -7.24
N MET A 168 21.38 6.11 -6.72
CA MET A 168 21.79 7.34 -6.03
C MET A 168 21.73 8.56 -6.96
N GLY A 169 22.05 8.41 -8.25
CA GLY A 169 21.90 9.46 -9.26
C GLY A 169 20.45 9.94 -9.45
N LEU A 170 19.47 9.09 -9.10
CA LEU A 170 18.05 9.39 -9.21
C LEU A 170 17.46 10.09 -7.96
N LYS A 171 18.28 10.36 -6.93
CA LYS A 171 17.85 10.95 -5.64
C LYS A 171 16.69 10.19 -4.99
N ALA A 172 16.66 8.86 -5.17
CA ALA A 172 15.62 7.99 -4.65
C ALA A 172 16.11 7.22 -3.42
N ASP A 173 15.20 6.98 -2.48
CA ASP A 173 15.43 6.07 -1.36
C ASP A 173 15.50 4.61 -1.83
N ILE A 174 16.47 3.88 -1.28
CA ILE A 174 16.77 2.50 -1.65
C ILE A 174 16.62 1.61 -0.42
N LEU A 175 15.99 0.46 -0.64
CA LEU A 175 15.91 -0.64 0.30
C LEU A 175 16.66 -1.83 -0.28
N VAL A 176 17.59 -2.39 0.49
CA VAL A 176 18.38 -3.57 0.12
C VAL A 176 17.97 -4.71 1.04
N GLN A 177 17.69 -5.88 0.49
CA GLN A 177 17.26 -7.05 1.26
C GLN A 177 18.07 -8.27 0.88
N GLU A 178 18.30 -9.17 1.84
CA GLU A 178 18.78 -10.50 1.52
C GLU A 178 17.84 -11.20 0.53
N PHE A 179 18.40 -12.01 -0.36
CA PHE A 179 17.61 -12.80 -1.29
C PHE A 179 17.29 -14.17 -0.71
N ILE A 180 15.99 -14.44 -0.52
CA ILE A 180 15.47 -15.72 -0.03
C ILE A 180 15.40 -16.73 -1.17
N LYS A 181 16.54 -17.37 -1.48
CA LYS A 181 16.70 -18.28 -2.62
C LYS A 181 15.82 -19.53 -2.49
N GLU A 182 15.66 -20.05 -1.28
CA GLU A 182 14.86 -21.23 -0.97
C GLU A 182 13.36 -21.04 -1.24
N ALA A 183 12.90 -19.78 -1.35
CA ALA A 183 11.53 -19.49 -1.75
C ALA A 183 11.24 -19.89 -3.21
N GLY A 184 12.28 -20.11 -4.03
CA GLY A 184 12.13 -20.59 -5.41
C GLY A 184 11.27 -19.67 -6.29
N GLY A 185 11.39 -18.35 -6.08
CA GLY A 185 10.58 -17.36 -6.79
C GLY A 185 9.10 -17.37 -6.40
N ALA A 186 8.73 -18.02 -5.29
CA ALA A 186 7.35 -18.07 -4.82
C ALA A 186 7.12 -17.20 -3.58
N ASP A 187 5.89 -16.72 -3.43
CA ASP A 187 5.43 -16.07 -2.21
C ASP A 187 4.05 -16.57 -1.80
N ILE A 188 3.77 -16.54 -0.49
CA ILE A 188 2.43 -16.83 0.04
C ILE A 188 1.73 -15.51 0.33
N ARG A 189 0.58 -15.29 -0.34
CA ARG A 189 -0.29 -14.14 -0.09
C ARG A 189 -1.47 -14.57 0.76
N CYS A 190 -1.54 -14.04 1.98
CA CYS A 190 -2.65 -14.22 2.89
C CYS A 190 -3.59 -13.01 2.84
N PHE A 191 -4.90 -13.25 2.82
CA PHE A 191 -5.95 -12.24 2.94
C PHE A 191 -6.50 -12.26 4.36
N VAL A 192 -6.34 -11.14 5.07
CA VAL A 192 -6.75 -11.01 6.48
C VAL A 192 -7.94 -10.08 6.58
N ILE A 193 -8.98 -10.50 7.31
CA ILE A 193 -10.10 -9.65 7.71
C ILE A 193 -10.23 -9.75 9.24
N GLY A 194 -10.10 -8.61 9.92
CA GLY A 194 -10.06 -8.58 11.38
C GLY A 194 -8.86 -9.37 11.92
N ASP A 195 -9.15 -10.40 12.70
CA ASP A 195 -8.18 -11.27 13.37
C ASP A 195 -7.93 -12.60 12.63
N LYS A 196 -8.50 -12.78 11.44
CA LYS A 196 -8.50 -14.08 10.73
C LYS A 196 -7.92 -14.00 9.33
N VAL A 197 -7.09 -14.99 8.99
CA VAL A 197 -6.73 -15.31 7.61
C VAL A 197 -7.91 -16.01 6.96
N ILE A 198 -8.59 -15.35 6.02
CA ILE A 198 -9.81 -15.87 5.37
C ILE A 198 -9.53 -16.63 4.07
N ALA A 199 -8.37 -16.37 3.46
CA ALA A 199 -7.92 -17.03 2.25
C ALA A 199 -6.40 -16.88 2.11
N ALA A 200 -5.76 -17.80 1.41
CA ALA A 200 -4.35 -17.69 1.04
C ALA A 200 -4.12 -18.28 -0.35
N MET A 201 -3.07 -17.81 -1.02
CA MET A 201 -2.62 -18.39 -2.28
C MET A 201 -1.09 -18.36 -2.38
N LYS A 202 -0.52 -19.38 -3.03
CA LYS A 202 0.88 -19.35 -3.48
C LYS A 202 0.92 -18.65 -4.84
N ARG A 203 1.76 -17.63 -4.96
CA ARG A 203 2.10 -16.99 -6.23
C ARG A 203 3.47 -17.48 -6.65
N GLN A 204 3.64 -17.72 -7.95
CA GLN A 204 4.89 -18.16 -8.54
C GLN A 204 5.34 -17.06 -9.51
N GLY A 205 6.57 -16.57 -9.33
CA GLY A 205 7.22 -15.68 -10.29
C GLY A 205 7.48 -16.38 -11.62
N ALA A 206 7.71 -15.59 -12.67
CA ALA A 206 8.19 -16.14 -13.93
C ALA A 206 9.56 -16.80 -13.75
N GLU A 207 9.91 -17.74 -14.63
CA GLU A 207 11.28 -18.26 -14.69
C GLU A 207 12.23 -17.13 -15.09
N GLY A 208 13.27 -16.90 -14.29
CA GLY A 208 14.23 -15.79 -14.48
C GLY A 208 14.67 -15.19 -13.16
#